data_AF-A0A950V3C5-F1
#
_entry.id   AF-A0A950V3C5-F1
#
_cell.length_a   1.000
_cell.length_b   1.000
_cell.length_c   1.000
_cell.angle_alpha   90.00
_cell.angle_beta   90.00
_cell.angle_gamma   90.00
#
_symmetry.space_group_name_H-M   'P 1'
#
loop_
_entity.id
_entity.type
_entity.pdbx_description
1 polymer ?
#
loop_
_entity_poly.entity_id
_entity_poly.type
_entity_poly.pdbx_seq_one_letter_code
_entity_poly.pdbx_strand_id
1 'polypeptide(L)'
;MDLPADAAALLARTSYDLFRYGGAKFASSYVELVWKTYRRDQERFGLQATRAVISNLFKVLAIKDEVWVAKLLTSPEKYDRDRRRYHIDGKRGDRISYVHFNRPEFTVFGRSFEFDIQTRDWMLRIMARAGFLRRILPGWHARERAFRDWYISIVENFTYFESQQDYEHYVAALSVPESVRGYRSIRWPQMEAAQATARDLLSKIGSTRVETNLGRRRSRVSD
;
A
#
# COMPACT_ATOMS: atom_id res chain seq x y z
N MET A 1 13.07 -16.35 3.83
CA MET A 1 11.76 -16.58 3.19
C MET A 1 12.07 -17.20 1.85
N ASP A 2 11.58 -18.40 1.60
CA ASP A 2 11.66 -18.98 0.25
C ASP A 2 10.52 -18.38 -0.57
N LEU A 3 10.85 -17.35 -1.36
CA LEU A 3 9.89 -16.58 -2.15
C LEU A 3 10.23 -16.76 -3.63
N PRO A 4 9.22 -16.81 -4.52
CA PRO A 4 9.43 -16.63 -5.95
C PRO A 4 10.28 -15.38 -6.23
N ALA A 5 11.15 -15.45 -7.25
CA ALA A 5 12.14 -14.41 -7.54
C ALA A 5 11.51 -13.01 -7.74
N ASP A 6 10.33 -12.94 -8.34
CA ASP A 6 9.58 -11.69 -8.52
C ASP A 6 9.09 -11.11 -7.18
N ALA A 7 8.59 -11.96 -6.28
CA ALA A 7 8.15 -11.56 -4.95
C ALA A 7 9.32 -11.11 -4.07
N ALA A 8 10.46 -11.81 -4.14
CA ALA A 8 11.69 -11.43 -3.45
C ALA A 8 12.23 -10.08 -3.93
N ALA A 9 12.25 -9.85 -5.26
CA ALA A 9 12.67 -8.58 -5.84
C ALA A 9 11.73 -7.43 -5.44
N LEU A 10 10.41 -7.69 -5.42
CA LEU A 10 9.42 -6.72 -4.96
C LEU A 10 9.63 -6.36 -3.49
N LEU A 11 9.79 -7.36 -2.61
CA LEU A 11 10.05 -7.17 -1.19
C LEU A 11 11.32 -6.35 -0.94
N ALA A 12 12.40 -6.61 -1.68
CA ALA A 12 13.64 -5.85 -1.56
C ALA A 12 13.42 -4.36 -1.93
N ARG A 13 12.74 -4.11 -3.06
CA ARG A 13 12.45 -2.75 -3.52
C ARG A 13 11.56 -1.99 -2.54
N THR A 14 10.45 -2.60 -2.10
CA THR A 14 9.51 -1.95 -1.18
C THR A 14 10.13 -1.69 0.19
N SER A 15 10.96 -2.61 0.69
CA SER A 15 11.73 -2.41 1.92
C SER A 15 12.66 -1.20 1.81
N TYR A 16 13.39 -1.06 0.70
CA TYR A 16 14.25 0.09 0.44
C TYR A 16 13.46 1.40 0.35
N ASP A 17 12.33 1.40 -0.36
CA ASP A 17 11.48 2.58 -0.47
C ASP A 17 10.88 2.99 0.89
N LEU A 18 10.48 2.03 1.73
CA LEU A 18 9.97 2.30 3.07
C LEU A 18 11.07 2.80 4.03
N PHE A 19 12.29 2.31 3.87
CA PHE A 19 13.45 2.85 4.58
C PHE A 19 13.64 4.34 4.23
N ARG A 20 13.52 4.69 2.95
CA ARG A 20 13.57 6.10 2.52
C ARG A 20 12.37 6.91 3.00
N TYR A 21 11.18 6.31 3.09
CA TYR A 21 9.95 6.99 3.49
C TYR A 21 9.90 7.31 5.00
N GLY A 22 10.21 6.34 5.84
CA GLY A 22 10.00 6.39 7.30
C GLY A 22 11.17 5.90 8.15
N GLY A 23 12.31 5.59 7.53
CA GLY A 23 13.51 5.11 8.22
C GLY A 23 13.49 3.60 8.53
N ALA A 24 14.54 3.14 9.21
CA ALA A 24 14.76 1.74 9.53
C ALA A 24 13.57 1.10 10.27
N LYS A 25 13.05 1.76 11.32
CA LYS A 25 11.93 1.23 12.10
C LYS A 25 10.70 0.95 11.23
N PHE A 26 10.38 1.85 10.29
CA PHE A 26 9.22 1.72 9.42
C PHE A 26 9.39 0.58 8.42
N ALA A 27 10.58 0.44 7.83
CA ALA A 27 10.92 -0.67 6.94
C ALA A 27 10.90 -2.02 7.69
N SER A 28 11.44 -2.07 8.91
CA SER A 28 11.45 -3.28 9.74
C SER A 28 10.03 -3.75 10.07
N SER A 29 9.13 -2.84 10.46
CA SER A 29 7.73 -3.19 10.73
C SER A 29 7.01 -3.78 9.50
N TYR A 30 7.32 -3.28 8.31
CA TYR A 30 6.80 -3.86 7.06
C TYR A 30 7.31 -5.29 6.84
N VAL A 31 8.63 -5.51 6.94
CA VAL A 31 9.23 -6.83 6.76
C VAL A 31 8.72 -7.82 7.81
N GLU A 32 8.51 -7.36 9.05
CA GLU A 32 7.96 -8.18 10.12
C GLU A 32 6.52 -8.65 9.82
N LEU A 33 5.66 -7.77 9.31
CA LEU A 33 4.30 -8.15 8.90
C LEU A 33 4.33 -9.15 7.75
N VAL A 34 5.15 -8.91 6.72
CA VAL A 34 5.34 -9.87 5.61
C VAL A 34 5.83 -11.21 6.12
N TRP A 35 6.79 -11.22 7.05
CA TRP A 35 7.30 -12.45 7.67
C TRP A 35 6.22 -13.22 8.42
N LYS A 36 5.41 -12.53 9.23
CA LYS A 36 4.30 -13.14 9.96
C LYS A 36 3.27 -13.75 9.02
N THR A 37 2.93 -13.07 7.92
CA THR A 37 2.06 -13.62 6.87
C THR A 37 2.70 -14.85 6.23
N TYR A 38 3.95 -14.75 5.79
CA TYR A 38 4.68 -15.86 5.16
C TYR A 38 4.68 -17.13 6.01
N ARG A 39 4.88 -17.01 7.32
CA ARG A 39 4.87 -18.17 8.25
C ARG A 39 3.51 -18.86 8.37
N ARG A 40 2.41 -18.18 8.03
CA ARG A 40 1.03 -18.70 8.13
C ARG A 40 0.46 -19.06 6.76
N ASP A 41 1.08 -18.56 5.70
CA ASP A 41 0.71 -18.84 4.32
C ASP A 41 1.16 -20.24 3.91
N GLN A 42 0.65 -20.72 2.79
CA GLN A 42 0.79 -22.11 2.39
C GLN A 42 1.30 -22.21 0.96
N GLU A 43 2.39 -22.98 0.77
CA GLU A 43 3.00 -23.19 -0.54
C GLU A 43 2.06 -23.88 -1.52
N ARG A 44 1.16 -24.77 -1.06
CA ARG A 44 0.13 -25.40 -1.91
C ARG A 44 -0.77 -24.40 -2.64
N PHE A 45 -0.87 -23.17 -2.12
CA PHE A 45 -1.62 -22.08 -2.73
C PHE A 45 -0.71 -21.03 -3.40
N GLY A 46 0.58 -21.33 -3.59
CA GLY A 46 1.53 -20.45 -4.28
C GLY A 46 1.90 -19.18 -3.51
N LEU A 47 1.75 -19.20 -2.17
CA LEU A 47 2.03 -18.07 -1.27
C LEU A 47 1.27 -16.79 -1.67
N GLN A 48 0.03 -16.93 -2.15
CA GLN A 48 -0.77 -15.81 -2.67
C GLN A 48 -1.02 -14.74 -1.60
N ALA A 49 -1.29 -15.12 -0.35
CA ALA A 49 -1.48 -14.15 0.73
C ALA A 49 -0.21 -13.32 0.97
N THR A 50 0.95 -13.95 1.00
CA THR A 50 2.26 -13.28 1.16
C THR A 50 2.52 -12.32 0.00
N ARG A 51 2.27 -12.74 -1.24
CA ARG A 51 2.44 -11.89 -2.43
C ARG A 51 1.49 -10.68 -2.40
N ALA A 52 0.23 -10.90 -2.02
CA ALA A 52 -0.75 -9.84 -1.85
C ALA A 52 -0.30 -8.83 -0.79
N VAL A 53 0.17 -9.30 0.38
CA VAL A 53 0.69 -8.43 1.46
C VAL A 53 1.92 -7.65 0.99
N ILE A 54 2.90 -8.28 0.35
CA ILE A 54 4.10 -7.58 -0.15
C ILE A 54 3.69 -6.39 -1.03
N SER A 55 2.77 -6.61 -1.98
CA SER A 55 2.31 -5.59 -2.93
C SER A 55 1.46 -4.49 -2.26
N ASN A 56 0.48 -4.89 -1.46
CA ASN A 56 -0.59 -3.99 -1.02
C ASN A 56 -0.28 -3.31 0.32
N LEU A 57 0.46 -3.97 1.22
CA LEU A 57 0.92 -3.34 2.46
C LEU A 57 1.85 -2.17 2.16
N PHE A 58 2.75 -2.30 1.18
CA PHE A 58 3.60 -1.19 0.74
C PHE A 58 2.78 0.02 0.28
N LYS A 59 1.74 -0.22 -0.54
CA LYS A 59 0.88 0.86 -1.08
C LYS A 59 0.19 1.66 0.02
N VAL A 60 -0.29 1.00 1.07
CA VAL A 60 -0.99 1.68 2.18
C VAL A 60 -0.01 2.33 3.17
N LEU A 61 1.19 1.77 3.35
CA LEU A 61 2.22 2.33 4.22
C LEU A 61 2.85 3.59 3.62
N ALA A 62 3.22 3.55 2.34
CA ALA A 62 3.86 4.64 1.62
C ALA A 62 2.82 5.64 1.09
N ILE A 63 2.14 6.34 2.00
CA ILE A 63 1.18 7.38 1.65
C ILE A 63 1.89 8.41 0.76
N LYS A 64 1.34 8.64 -0.44
CA LYS A 64 1.85 9.63 -1.40
C LYS A 64 1.48 11.05 -0.96
N ASP A 65 2.06 11.46 0.16
CA ASP A 65 1.99 12.82 0.66
C ASP A 65 3.00 13.72 -0.04
N GLU A 66 2.83 15.02 0.16
CA GLU A 66 3.60 16.07 -0.48
C GLU A 66 5.10 15.95 -0.15
N VAL A 67 5.46 15.50 1.06
CA VAL A 67 6.85 15.24 1.47
C VAL A 67 7.45 14.10 0.65
N TRP A 68 6.75 12.97 0.58
CA TRP A 68 7.24 11.79 -0.11
C TRP A 68 7.29 11.99 -1.62
N VAL A 69 6.26 12.60 -2.19
CA VAL A 69 6.23 12.97 -3.61
C VAL A 69 7.40 13.90 -3.93
N ALA A 70 7.66 14.92 -3.10
CA ALA A 70 8.81 15.80 -3.30
C ALA A 70 10.15 15.04 -3.25
N LYS A 71 10.30 14.09 -2.32
CA LYS A 71 11.50 13.25 -2.22
C LYS A 71 11.69 12.38 -3.46
N LEU A 72 10.62 11.81 -4.00
CA LEU A 72 10.66 11.01 -5.23
C LEU A 72 11.00 11.88 -6.45
N LEU A 73 10.37 13.05 -6.58
CA LEU A 73 10.56 13.98 -7.71
C LEU A 73 11.97 14.60 -7.75
N THR A 74 12.64 14.68 -6.60
CA THR A 74 14.00 15.25 -6.48
C THR A 74 15.09 14.21 -6.23
N SER A 75 14.76 12.93 -6.39
CA SER A 75 15.68 11.83 -6.14
C SER A 75 16.76 11.69 -7.23
N PRO A 76 18.04 11.45 -6.86
CA PRO A 76 19.11 11.18 -7.84
C PRO A 76 18.75 10.01 -8.76
N GLU A 77 18.14 8.95 -8.22
CA GLU A 77 17.78 7.77 -9.00
C GLU A 77 16.74 8.09 -10.08
N LYS A 78 15.81 9.02 -9.82
CA LYS A 78 14.89 9.53 -10.84
C LYS A 78 15.65 10.27 -11.92
N TYR A 79 16.52 11.21 -11.57
CA TYR A 79 17.25 12.01 -12.55
C TYR A 79 18.12 11.14 -13.45
N ASP A 80 18.79 10.13 -12.89
CA ASP A 80 19.62 9.23 -13.68
C ASP A 80 18.78 8.34 -14.58
N ARG A 81 17.62 7.89 -14.12
CA ARG A 81 16.66 7.15 -14.95
C ARG A 81 16.13 8.03 -16.09
N ASP A 82 15.80 9.28 -15.82
CA ASP A 82 15.30 10.21 -16.84
C ASP A 82 16.37 10.52 -17.89
N ARG A 83 17.61 10.79 -17.46
CA ARG A 83 18.74 11.01 -18.38
C ARG A 83 18.97 9.81 -19.29
N ARG A 84 18.94 8.59 -18.73
CA ARG A 84 19.03 7.36 -19.52
C ARG A 84 17.87 7.20 -20.50
N ARG A 85 16.63 7.44 -20.03
CA ARG A 85 15.41 7.29 -20.83
C ARG A 85 15.36 8.25 -22.02
N TYR A 86 15.81 9.48 -21.82
CA TYR A 86 15.80 10.52 -22.85
C TYR A 86 17.16 10.69 -23.54
N HIS A 87 18.10 9.78 -23.31
CA HIS A 87 19.44 9.80 -23.91
C HIS A 87 20.19 11.14 -23.77
N ILE A 88 20.04 11.79 -22.62
CA ILE A 88 20.65 13.10 -22.34
C ILE A 88 22.15 12.91 -22.09
N ASP A 89 22.98 13.47 -22.97
CA ASP A 89 24.44 13.48 -22.84
C ASP A 89 24.95 14.89 -22.50
N GLY A 90 25.26 15.12 -21.22
CA GLY A 90 25.81 16.39 -20.76
C GLY A 90 27.15 16.76 -21.41
N LYS A 91 27.92 15.80 -21.92
CA LYS A 91 29.18 16.07 -22.64
C LYS A 91 28.95 16.66 -24.02
N ARG A 92 27.77 16.42 -24.60
CA ARG A 92 27.34 16.99 -25.89
C ARG A 92 26.61 18.33 -25.74
N GLY A 93 26.47 18.81 -24.50
CA GLY A 93 25.78 20.06 -24.18
C GLY A 93 24.29 19.90 -23.90
N ASP A 94 23.75 18.67 -23.87
CA ASP A 94 22.34 18.43 -23.60
C ASP A 94 21.96 18.92 -22.19
N ARG A 95 20.78 19.53 -22.09
CA ARG A 95 20.23 20.03 -20.83
C ARG A 95 18.84 19.47 -20.61
N ILE A 96 18.54 19.15 -19.36
CA ILE A 96 17.21 18.79 -18.91
C ILE A 96 16.79 19.76 -17.80
N SER A 97 15.57 20.28 -17.91
CA SER A 97 14.94 21.13 -16.90
C SER A 97 13.67 20.47 -16.40
N TYR A 98 13.37 20.67 -15.11
CA TYR A 98 12.19 20.10 -14.47
C TYR A 98 11.28 21.21 -13.97
N VAL A 99 10.03 21.16 -14.41
CA VAL A 99 8.92 21.98 -13.91
C VAL A 99 7.84 21.00 -13.48
N HIS A 100 7.33 21.16 -12.26
CA HIS A 100 6.37 20.22 -11.69
C HIS A 100 5.06 20.93 -11.39
N PHE A 101 3.99 20.48 -12.05
CA PHE A 101 2.63 20.92 -11.77
C PHE A 101 2.09 20.10 -10.61
N ASN A 102 1.90 20.76 -9.46
CA ASN A 102 1.47 20.13 -8.23
C ASN A 102 0.21 20.80 -7.71
N ARG A 103 -0.65 19.97 -7.11
CA ARG A 103 -1.87 20.40 -6.41
C ARG A 103 -1.79 19.92 -4.96
N PRO A 104 -0.92 20.52 -4.13
CA PRO A 104 -0.78 20.12 -2.73
C PRO A 104 -2.08 20.35 -1.95
N GLU A 105 -2.37 19.46 -1.02
CA GLU A 105 -3.49 19.59 -0.10
C GLU A 105 -3.03 19.44 1.35
N PHE A 106 -3.32 20.46 2.15
CA PHE A 106 -3.02 20.49 3.58
C PHE A 106 -4.29 20.61 4.41
N THR A 107 -4.39 19.83 5.47
CA THR A 107 -5.46 19.98 6.46
C THR A 107 -4.89 20.61 7.72
N VAL A 108 -5.31 21.85 8.01
CA VAL A 108 -4.80 22.67 9.12
C VAL A 108 -6.00 23.20 9.90
N PHE A 109 -6.05 22.97 11.22
CA PHE A 109 -7.17 23.37 12.09
C PHE A 109 -8.57 22.99 11.57
N GLY A 110 -8.69 21.78 11.00
CA GLY A 110 -9.96 21.26 10.46
C GLY A 110 -10.38 21.87 9.12
N ARG A 111 -9.57 22.74 8.52
CA ARG A 111 -9.80 23.29 7.17
C ARG A 111 -8.81 22.67 6.18
N SER A 112 -9.32 22.24 5.03
CA SER A 112 -8.50 21.77 3.92
C SER A 112 -8.18 22.92 2.98
N PHE A 113 -6.92 23.05 2.62
CA PHE A 113 -6.39 24.01 1.66
C PHE A 113 -5.80 23.25 0.49
N GLU A 114 -6.35 23.48 -0.70
CA GLU A 114 -5.87 22.92 -1.96
C GLU A 114 -5.63 24.07 -2.94
N PHE A 115 -4.50 24.05 -3.63
CA PHE A 115 -4.15 25.09 -4.62
C PHE A 115 -3.24 24.52 -5.70
N ASP A 116 -3.31 25.08 -6.91
CA ASP A 116 -2.45 24.70 -8.02
C ASP A 116 -1.18 25.54 -8.03
N ILE A 117 -0.02 24.89 -8.15
CA ILE A 117 1.27 25.57 -8.18
C ILE A 117 2.25 24.88 -9.13
N GLN A 118 3.00 25.70 -9.87
CA GLN A 118 4.19 25.26 -10.59
C GLN A 118 5.39 25.32 -9.66
N THR A 119 5.88 24.15 -9.24
CA THR A 119 7.03 24.06 -8.35
C THR A 119 8.32 23.80 -9.11
N ARG A 120 9.42 24.33 -8.55
CA ARG A 120 10.79 24.07 -8.99
C ARG A 120 11.46 23.09 -8.03
N ASP A 121 12.56 22.48 -8.47
CA ASP A 121 13.31 21.50 -7.66
C ASP A 121 13.73 22.03 -6.30
N TRP A 122 14.09 23.32 -6.17
CA TRP A 122 14.47 23.87 -4.87
C TRP A 122 13.30 23.89 -3.88
N MET A 123 12.08 24.18 -4.33
CA MET A 123 10.87 24.14 -3.50
C MET A 123 10.60 22.70 -3.03
N LEU A 124 10.69 21.74 -3.95
CA LEU A 124 10.52 20.32 -3.64
C LEU A 124 11.61 19.81 -2.70
N ARG A 125 12.85 20.28 -2.82
CA ARG A 125 13.94 19.91 -1.90
C ARG A 125 13.71 20.43 -0.48
N ILE A 126 13.03 21.57 -0.32
CA ILE A 126 12.59 22.05 0.99
C ILE A 126 11.49 21.11 1.50
N MET A 127 10.45 20.86 0.69
CA MET A 127 9.33 20.00 1.06
C MET A 127 9.76 18.57 1.41
N ALA A 128 10.75 18.01 0.71
CA ALA A 128 11.29 16.67 0.96
C ALA A 128 11.98 16.53 2.33
N ARG A 129 12.40 17.65 2.94
CA ARG A 129 12.97 17.71 4.29
C ARG A 129 11.94 18.01 5.37
N ALA A 130 10.72 18.40 4.99
CA ALA A 130 9.67 18.81 5.90
C ALA A 130 8.87 17.61 6.48
N GLY A 131 9.54 16.48 6.72
CA GLY A 131 8.89 15.27 7.29
C GLY A 131 8.25 15.51 8.66
N PHE A 132 8.71 16.52 9.40
CA PHE A 132 8.12 16.94 10.67
C PHE A 132 6.65 17.41 10.53
N LEU A 133 6.22 17.83 9.35
CA LEU A 133 4.83 18.25 9.09
C LEU A 133 3.84 17.12 9.35
N ARG A 134 4.23 15.86 9.13
CA ARG A 134 3.40 14.68 9.46
C ARG A 134 3.04 14.60 10.95
N ARG A 135 3.90 15.17 11.81
CA ARG A 135 3.68 15.22 13.26
C ARG A 135 2.87 16.45 13.68
N ILE A 136 3.13 17.60 13.05
CA ILE A 136 2.49 18.87 13.40
C ILE A 136 1.06 18.99 12.85
N LEU A 137 0.78 18.31 11.73
CA LEU A 137 -0.53 18.33 11.07
C LEU A 137 -1.23 16.97 11.17
N PRO A 138 -1.78 16.58 12.32
CA PRO A 138 -2.40 15.26 12.50
C PRO A 138 -3.69 15.08 11.70
N GLY A 139 -4.31 16.15 11.18
CA GLY A 139 -5.42 16.07 10.23
C GLY A 139 -4.98 15.76 8.80
N TRP A 140 -3.74 16.09 8.44
CA TRP A 140 -3.22 15.92 7.09
C TRP A 140 -3.04 14.44 6.77
N HIS A 141 -3.71 13.93 5.73
CA HIS A 141 -3.77 12.50 5.39
C HIS A 141 -4.33 11.58 6.50
N ALA A 142 -5.24 12.09 7.35
CA ALA A 142 -5.82 11.29 8.42
C ALA A 142 -6.65 10.10 7.90
N ARG A 143 -7.40 10.28 6.80
CA ARG A 143 -8.20 9.21 6.17
C ARG A 143 -7.32 8.09 5.62
N GLU A 144 -6.23 8.45 4.95
CA GLU A 144 -5.25 7.49 4.43
C GLU A 144 -4.56 6.70 5.56
N ARG A 145 -4.25 7.36 6.68
CA ARG A 145 -3.73 6.65 7.87
C ARG A 145 -4.76 5.70 8.47
N ALA A 146 -6.02 6.11 8.59
CA ALA A 146 -7.08 5.24 9.11
C ALA A 146 -7.24 3.98 8.23
N PHE A 147 -7.20 4.14 6.90
CA PHE A 147 -7.23 3.01 5.98
C PHE A 147 -5.99 2.11 6.07
N ARG A 148 -4.80 2.70 6.23
CA ARG A 148 -3.57 1.95 6.50
C ARG A 148 -3.70 1.11 7.77
N ASP A 149 -4.15 1.71 8.87
CA ASP A 149 -4.25 1.05 10.17
C ASP A 149 -5.31 -0.06 10.13
N TRP A 150 -6.43 0.17 9.44
CA TRP A 150 -7.42 -0.85 9.13
C TRP A 150 -6.84 -2.01 8.29
N TYR A 151 -6.06 -1.71 7.25
CA TYR A 151 -5.46 -2.76 6.42
C TYR A 151 -4.42 -3.57 7.20
N ILE A 152 -3.61 -2.91 8.03
CA ILE A 152 -2.66 -3.58 8.94
C ILE A 152 -3.40 -4.58 9.83
N SER A 153 -4.56 -4.22 10.38
CA SER A 153 -5.32 -5.13 11.23
C SER A 153 -5.81 -6.38 10.47
N ILE A 154 -6.17 -6.26 9.17
CA ILE A 154 -6.47 -7.43 8.33
C ILE A 154 -5.22 -8.31 8.18
N VAL A 155 -4.05 -7.71 7.88
CA VAL A 155 -2.80 -8.47 7.74
C VAL A 155 -2.42 -9.19 9.04
N GLU A 156 -2.56 -8.54 10.19
CA GLU A 156 -2.23 -9.10 11.49
C GLU A 156 -3.11 -10.29 11.88
N ASN A 157 -4.39 -10.23 11.50
CA ASN A 157 -5.40 -11.27 11.75
C ASN A 157 -5.33 -12.43 10.74
N PHE A 158 -4.44 -12.39 9.74
CA PHE A 158 -4.26 -13.50 8.83
C PHE A 158 -3.80 -14.75 9.59
N THR A 159 -4.48 -15.86 9.36
CA THR A 159 -4.27 -17.14 10.04
C THR A 159 -4.11 -18.28 9.03
N TYR A 160 -3.83 -19.48 9.53
CA TYR A 160 -3.81 -20.70 8.74
C TYR A 160 -5.24 -21.13 8.36
N PHE A 161 -5.42 -21.59 7.11
CA PHE A 161 -6.72 -22.05 6.59
C PHE A 161 -6.65 -23.49 6.07
N GLU A 162 -7.63 -24.33 6.43
CA GLU A 162 -7.76 -25.67 5.84
C GLU A 162 -8.65 -25.66 4.58
N SER A 163 -9.66 -24.79 4.56
CA SER A 163 -10.56 -24.64 3.41
C SER A 163 -9.91 -23.73 2.36
N GLN A 164 -9.84 -24.21 1.12
CA GLN A 164 -9.37 -23.41 -0.01
C GLN A 164 -10.25 -22.17 -0.23
N GLN A 165 -11.56 -22.29 -0.07
CA GLN A 165 -12.48 -21.18 -0.24
C GLN A 165 -12.27 -20.08 0.82
N ASP A 166 -12.06 -20.46 2.09
CA ASP A 166 -11.79 -19.50 3.16
C ASP A 166 -10.45 -18.77 2.91
N TYR A 167 -9.44 -19.50 2.43
CA TYR A 167 -8.16 -18.94 2.02
C TYR A 167 -8.32 -17.93 0.88
N GLU A 168 -9.04 -18.30 -0.18
CA GLU A 168 -9.29 -17.44 -1.35
C GLU A 168 -10.04 -16.17 -0.98
N HIS A 169 -11.06 -16.26 -0.12
CA HIS A 169 -11.76 -15.08 0.40
C HIS A 169 -10.82 -14.14 1.18
N TYR A 170 -9.91 -14.70 2.00
CA TYR A 170 -8.94 -13.89 2.72
C TYR A 170 -7.90 -13.24 1.79
N VAL A 171 -7.39 -13.97 0.80
CA VAL A 171 -6.47 -13.43 -0.21
C VAL A 171 -7.13 -12.31 -1.01
N ALA A 172 -8.40 -12.47 -1.39
CA ALA A 172 -9.18 -11.43 -2.03
C ALA A 172 -9.31 -10.19 -1.12
N ALA A 173 -9.56 -10.37 0.17
CA ALA A 173 -9.61 -9.28 1.15
C ALA A 173 -8.24 -8.57 1.29
N LEU A 174 -7.13 -9.31 1.25
CA LEU A 174 -5.77 -8.73 1.25
C LEU A 174 -5.45 -7.97 -0.06
N SER A 175 -6.17 -8.24 -1.14
CA SER A 175 -5.93 -7.67 -2.47
C SER A 175 -6.77 -6.42 -2.75
N VAL A 176 -7.73 -6.06 -1.90
CA VAL A 176 -8.61 -4.89 -2.13
C VAL A 176 -7.89 -3.55 -2.32
N PRO A 177 -6.69 -3.26 -1.75
CA PRO A 177 -6.01 -2.00 -2.03
C PRO A 177 -5.59 -1.80 -3.49
N GLU A 178 -5.66 -2.83 -4.33
CA GLU A 178 -5.31 -2.73 -5.76
C GLU A 178 -6.25 -1.83 -6.56
N SER A 179 -7.51 -1.75 -6.13
CA SER A 179 -8.55 -0.91 -6.74
C SER A 179 -8.44 0.56 -6.33
N VAL A 180 -7.75 0.87 -5.22
CA VAL A 180 -7.62 2.20 -4.66
C VAL A 180 -6.54 3.00 -5.40
N ARG A 181 -6.95 3.89 -6.30
CA ARG A 181 -6.07 4.65 -7.20
C ARG A 181 -6.52 6.10 -7.36
N GLY A 182 -5.68 6.89 -8.02
CA GLY A 182 -6.00 8.26 -8.40
C GLY A 182 -5.83 9.31 -7.31
N TYR A 183 -6.37 10.50 -7.58
CA TYR A 183 -6.38 11.66 -6.70
C TYR A 183 -7.35 11.47 -5.53
N ARG A 184 -7.23 12.27 -4.46
CA ARG A 184 -7.98 12.07 -3.21
C ARG A 184 -9.50 12.01 -3.41
N SER A 185 -10.06 12.88 -4.24
CA SER A 185 -11.50 12.92 -4.53
C SER A 185 -12.05 11.60 -5.09
N ILE A 186 -11.22 10.86 -5.83
CA ILE A 186 -11.54 9.55 -6.39
C ILE A 186 -11.16 8.43 -5.40
N ARG A 187 -10.03 8.60 -4.73
CA ARG A 187 -9.43 7.60 -3.83
C ARG A 187 -10.27 7.35 -2.60
N TRP A 188 -10.84 8.39 -1.97
CA TRP A 188 -11.60 8.20 -0.73
C TRP A 188 -12.86 7.33 -0.94
N PRO A 189 -13.72 7.57 -1.94
CA PRO A 189 -14.80 6.64 -2.24
C PRO A 189 -14.31 5.21 -2.51
N GLN A 190 -13.18 5.04 -3.20
CA GLN A 190 -12.60 3.72 -3.46
C GLN A 190 -12.08 3.03 -2.19
N MET A 191 -11.54 3.78 -1.22
CA MET A 191 -11.12 3.23 0.08
C MET A 191 -12.33 2.69 0.85
N GLU A 192 -13.43 3.44 0.89
CA GLU A 192 -14.69 2.99 1.53
C GLU A 192 -15.24 1.74 0.84
N ALA A 193 -15.26 1.73 -0.50
CA ALA A 193 -15.70 0.56 -1.27
C ALA A 193 -14.80 -0.66 -1.00
N ALA A 194 -13.48 -0.49 -0.98
CA ALA A 194 -12.52 -1.54 -0.66
C ALA A 194 -12.73 -2.10 0.76
N GLN A 195 -13.03 -1.24 1.74
CA GLN A 195 -13.36 -1.66 3.10
C GLN A 195 -14.67 -2.47 3.15
N ALA A 196 -15.69 -2.03 2.42
CA ALA A 196 -16.96 -2.76 2.33
C ALA A 196 -16.76 -4.14 1.69
N THR A 197 -16.01 -4.23 0.58
CA THR A 197 -15.69 -5.49 -0.08
C THR A 197 -14.90 -6.44 0.83
N ALA A 198 -13.86 -5.95 1.51
CA ALA A 198 -13.10 -6.78 2.43
C ALA A 198 -13.97 -7.27 3.61
N ARG A 199 -14.89 -6.45 4.13
CA ARG A 199 -15.81 -6.86 5.19
C ARG A 199 -16.74 -8.01 4.75
N ASP A 200 -17.28 -7.92 3.53
CA ASP A 200 -18.12 -8.96 2.94
C ASP A 200 -17.36 -10.26 2.66
N LEU A 201 -16.10 -10.16 2.20
CA LEU A 201 -15.26 -11.34 1.99
C LEU A 201 -14.91 -12.03 3.31
N LEU A 202 -14.53 -11.26 4.33
CA LEU A 202 -14.15 -11.80 5.63
C LEU A 202 -15.33 -12.38 6.41
N SER A 203 -16.57 -11.90 6.21
CA SER A 203 -17.77 -12.47 6.88
C SER A 203 -18.17 -13.85 6.34
N LYS A 204 -17.76 -14.19 5.12
CA LYS A 204 -18.02 -15.50 4.50
C LYS A 204 -17.14 -16.61 5.05
N ILE A 205 -16.00 -16.25 5.65
CA ILE A 205 -15.03 -17.21 6.17
C ILE A 205 -15.63 -17.96 7.35
N GLY A 206 -15.64 -19.30 7.27
CA GLY A 206 -16.21 -20.17 8.31
C GLY A 206 -17.75 -20.26 8.29
N SER A 207 -18.45 -19.31 7.68
CA SER A 207 -19.91 -19.36 7.49
C SER A 207 -20.32 -20.52 6.57
N THR A 208 -19.53 -20.81 5.54
CA THR A 208 -19.80 -21.94 4.62
C THR A 208 -19.72 -23.30 5.32
N ARG A 209 -18.82 -23.47 6.31
CA ARG A 209 -18.73 -24.71 7.11
C ARG A 209 -20.00 -25.00 7.91
N VAL A 210 -20.72 -23.96 8.32
CA VAL A 210 -21.96 -24.09 9.10
C VAL A 210 -23.12 -24.53 8.21
N GLU A 211 -23.25 -23.97 7.02
CA GLU A 211 -24.30 -24.33 6.05
C GLU A 211 -24.15 -25.77 5.54
N THR A 212 -22.92 -26.22 5.24
CA THR A 212 -22.69 -27.60 4.77
C THR A 212 -23.04 -28.62 5.85
N ASN A 213 -22.76 -28.31 7.13
CA ASN A 213 -23.09 -29.19 8.25
C ASN A 213 -24.59 -29.20 8.58
N LEU A 214 -25.30 -28.07 8.40
CA LEU A 214 -26.76 -27.99 8.56
C LEU A 214 -27.50 -28.76 7.45
N GLY A 215 -27.04 -28.68 6.19
CA GLY A 215 -27.60 -29.45 5.08
C GLY A 215 -27.40 -30.97 5.24
N ARG A 216 -26.26 -31.40 5.80
CA ARG A 216 -25.96 -32.82 6.07
C ARG A 216 -26.72 -33.40 7.27
N ARG A 217 -27.15 -32.55 8.22
CA ARG A 217 -28.02 -32.97 9.34
C ARG A 217 -29.49 -33.08 8.91
N ARG A 218 -29.99 -32.18 8.06
CA ARG A 218 -31.38 -32.24 7.56
C ARG A 218 -31.65 -33.46 6.68
N SER A 219 -30.66 -33.93 5.92
CA SER A 219 -30.77 -35.14 5.09
C SER A 219 -30.75 -36.46 5.87
N ARG A 220 -30.34 -36.47 7.15
CA ARG A 220 -30.35 -37.68 8.01
C ARG A 220 -31.59 -37.84 8.88
N VAL A 221 -32.49 -36.86 8.86
CA VAL A 221 -33.74 -36.87 9.67
C VAL A 221 -34.96 -37.19 8.78
N SER A 222 -34.73 -37.47 7.50
CA SER A 222 -35.78 -37.76 6.51
C SER A 222 -35.78 -39.22 6.03
N ASP A 223 -34.99 -40.08 6.66
CA ASP A 223 -35.02 -41.55 6.54
C ASP A 223 -35.46 -42.16 7.88
#